data_AF-A0A920UGJ2-F1
#
_entry.id   AF-A0A920UGJ2-F1
#
_cell.length_a   1.000
_cell.length_b   1.000
_cell.length_c   1.000
_cell.angle_alpha   90.00
_cell.angle_beta   90.00
_cell.angle_gamma   90.00
#
_symmetry.space_group_name_H-M   'P 1'
#
loop_
_entity.id
_entity.type
_entity.pdbx_description
1 polymer ?
#
loop_
_entity_poly.entity_id
_entity_poly.type
_entity_poly.pdbx_seq_one_letter_code
_entity_poly.pdbx_strand_id
1 'polypeptide(L)'
;MTWQGYPELAEESSVMITDYGSAGGEYRMGFGRRIICLKVPEEYEGGADLRFRDDFADAVCQVEELEQVIESVINKGDLSLSELRHMREKVLSSPDAADEAAASKINEICLRG
;
A
#
# COMPACT_ATOMS: atom_id res chain seq x y z
N MET A 1 -6.71 -3.16 -9.62
CA MET A 1 -5.87 -3.66 -10.73
C MET A 1 -5.02 -4.74 -10.12
N THR A 2 -5.32 -6.02 -10.35
CA THR A 2 -4.52 -7.12 -9.78
C THR A 2 -3.24 -7.27 -10.61
N TRP A 3 -2.09 -7.52 -9.97
CA TRP A 3 -0.79 -7.74 -10.64
C TRP A 3 -0.73 -8.94 -11.60
N GLN A 4 -1.86 -9.59 -11.89
CA GLN A 4 -2.00 -10.69 -12.84
C GLN A 4 -1.62 -10.31 -14.28
N GLY A 5 -1.44 -9.02 -14.61
CA GLY A 5 -1.06 -8.56 -15.95
C GLY A 5 0.44 -8.41 -16.22
N TYR A 6 1.28 -8.17 -15.20
CA TYR A 6 2.70 -7.85 -15.38
C TYR A 6 3.61 -8.36 -14.23
N PRO A 7 3.54 -9.64 -13.84
CA PRO A 7 4.38 -10.18 -12.76
C PRO A 7 5.88 -10.06 -13.07
N GLU A 8 6.27 -10.22 -14.33
CA GLU A 8 7.67 -10.14 -14.78
C GLU A 8 8.28 -8.75 -14.53
N LEU A 9 7.54 -7.67 -14.80
CA LEU A 9 7.99 -6.31 -14.50
C LEU A 9 8.13 -6.06 -13.00
N ALA A 10 7.24 -6.65 -12.20
CA ALA A 10 7.32 -6.53 -10.75
C ALA A 10 8.54 -7.27 -10.18
N GLU A 11 8.87 -8.44 -10.72
CA GLU A 11 10.03 -9.23 -10.32
C GLU A 11 11.37 -8.56 -10.68
N GLU A 12 11.45 -7.92 -11.85
CA GLU A 12 12.65 -7.22 -12.34
C GLU A 12 12.86 -5.84 -11.72
N SER A 13 11.79 -5.21 -11.21
CA SER A 13 11.86 -3.89 -10.61
C SER A 13 12.36 -3.90 -9.15
N SER A 14 13.07 -2.85 -8.75
CA SER A 14 13.55 -2.66 -7.37
C SER A 14 12.66 -1.74 -6.54
N VAL A 15 11.87 -0.88 -7.20
CA VAL A 15 10.99 0.10 -6.57
C VAL A 15 9.77 0.34 -7.45
N MET A 16 8.60 0.51 -6.83
CA MET A 16 7.40 1.02 -7.51
C MET A 16 7.15 2.47 -7.14
N ILE A 17 6.82 3.29 -8.13
CA ILE A 17 6.32 4.65 -7.95
C ILE A 17 4.83 4.61 -8.30
N THR A 18 3.98 5.07 -7.39
CA THR A 18 2.52 5.07 -7.54
C THR A 18 1.95 6.34 -6.93
N ASP A 19 0.70 6.66 -7.19
CA ASP A 19 -0.05 7.70 -6.51
C ASP A 19 -0.73 7.14 -5.24
N TYR A 20 -1.94 6.59 -5.39
CA TYR A 20 -2.74 5.95 -4.35
C TYR A 20 -3.51 4.76 -4.96
N GLY A 21 -3.85 3.78 -4.12
CA GLY A 21 -4.57 2.58 -4.55
C GLY A 21 -3.89 1.29 -4.12
N SER A 22 -4.54 0.16 -4.42
CA SER A 22 -4.10 -1.16 -3.96
C SER A 22 -2.77 -1.62 -4.55
N ALA A 23 -2.37 -1.10 -5.72
CA ALA A 23 -1.24 -1.61 -6.48
C ALA A 23 0.08 -1.50 -5.71
N GLY A 24 0.32 -0.39 -5.01
CA GLY A 24 1.51 -0.20 -4.17
C GLY A 24 1.56 -1.19 -3.01
N GLY A 25 0.42 -1.46 -2.36
CA GLY A 25 0.34 -2.44 -1.29
C GLY A 25 0.51 -3.87 -1.77
N GLU A 26 -0.11 -4.24 -2.88
CA GLU A 26 0.06 -5.54 -3.51
C GLU A 26 1.52 -5.78 -3.93
N TYR A 27 2.17 -4.77 -4.53
CA TYR A 27 3.58 -4.86 -4.93
C TYR A 27 4.50 -5.05 -3.73
N ARG A 28 4.35 -4.18 -2.72
CA ARG A 28 5.16 -4.21 -1.50
C ARG A 28 5.04 -5.55 -0.76
N MET A 29 3.81 -6.01 -0.57
CA MET A 29 3.53 -7.22 0.20
C MET A 29 3.79 -8.51 -0.58
N GLY A 30 3.54 -8.49 -1.89
CA GLY A 30 3.72 -9.63 -2.78
C GLY A 30 5.18 -9.89 -3.12
N PHE A 31 5.95 -8.83 -3.41
CA PHE A 31 7.33 -8.95 -3.88
C PHE A 31 8.39 -8.54 -2.85
N GLY A 32 8.00 -7.98 -1.70
CA GLY A 32 8.94 -7.55 -0.67
C GLY A 32 9.79 -6.34 -1.07
N ARG A 33 9.24 -5.47 -1.93
CA ARG A 33 9.95 -4.35 -2.55
C ARG A 33 9.52 -3.00 -1.99
N ARG A 34 10.33 -1.98 -2.27
CA ARG A 34 10.13 -0.61 -1.81
C ARG A 34 9.09 0.14 -2.65
N ILE A 35 8.39 1.09 -2.06
CA ILE A 35 7.40 1.93 -2.76
C ILE A 35 7.58 3.40 -2.45
N ILE A 36 7.35 4.23 -3.46
CA ILE A 36 7.28 5.69 -3.37
C ILE A 36 5.87 6.10 -3.79
N CYS A 37 5.21 6.91 -2.96
CA CYS A 37 3.93 7.49 -3.31
C CYS A 37 4.12 8.94 -3.77
N LEU A 38 3.48 9.32 -4.88
CA LEU A 38 3.41 10.71 -5.29
C LEU A 38 2.39 11.45 -4.42
N LYS A 39 2.74 12.68 -4.03
CA LYS A 39 1.81 13.56 -3.33
C LYS A 39 0.69 13.94 -4.29
N VAL A 40 -0.55 13.75 -3.86
CA VAL A 40 -1.74 14.11 -4.61
C VAL A 40 -2.42 15.35 -4.00
N PRO A 41 -3.20 16.11 -4.79
CA PRO A 41 -4.00 17.21 -4.26
C PRO A 41 -4.97 16.75 -3.17
N GLU A 42 -5.19 17.59 -2.15
CA GLU A 42 -6.07 17.30 -1.00
C GLU A 42 -7.50 16.93 -1.42
N GLU A 43 -8.01 17.47 -2.53
CA GLU A 43 -9.35 17.14 -3.05
C GLU A 43 -9.51 15.68 -3.49
N TYR A 44 -8.39 14.98 -3.74
CA TYR A 44 -8.35 13.55 -4.07
C TYR A 44 -7.92 12.69 -2.89
N GLU A 45 -7.65 13.31 -1.73
CA GLU A 45 -7.31 12.60 -0.51
C GLU A 45 -8.57 11.97 0.14
N GLY A 46 -8.62 10.65 0.19
CA GLY A 46 -9.57 9.92 1.04
C GLY A 46 -9.41 8.41 0.98
N GLY A 47 -9.99 7.71 1.96
CA GLY A 47 -10.13 6.25 1.96
C GLY A 47 -8.97 5.47 2.60
N ALA A 48 -9.08 4.14 2.55
CA ALA A 48 -8.11 3.21 3.15
C ALA A 48 -6.73 3.26 2.46
N ASP A 49 -6.69 3.66 1.19
CA ASP A 49 -5.47 3.74 0.40
C ASP A 49 -4.50 4.82 0.93
N LEU A 50 -5.01 5.91 1.50
CA LEU A 50 -4.17 6.91 2.16
C LEU A 50 -3.57 6.42 3.47
N ARG A 51 -4.35 5.66 4.26
CA ARG A 51 -3.82 5.06 5.49
C ARG A 51 -2.69 4.10 5.17
N PHE A 52 -2.85 3.31 4.10
CA PHE A 52 -1.78 2.44 3.62
C PHE A 52 -0.53 3.24 3.20
N ARG A 53 -0.69 4.30 2.40
CA ARG A 53 0.39 5.20 2.02
C ARG A 53 1.14 5.71 3.25
N ASP A 54 0.41 6.30 4.19
CA ASP A 54 0.98 6.98 5.36
C ASP A 54 1.67 5.98 6.30
N ASP A 55 1.17 4.75 6.39
CA ASP A 55 1.73 3.72 7.25
C ASP A 55 2.90 2.95 6.62
N PHE A 56 2.95 2.83 5.30
CA PHE A 56 3.79 1.82 4.64
C PHE A 56 4.61 2.31 3.44
N ALA A 57 4.40 3.53 2.93
CA ALA A 57 5.27 4.06 1.88
C ALA A 57 6.68 4.33 2.41
N ASP A 58 7.72 4.09 1.61
CA ASP A 58 9.09 4.43 2.01
C ASP A 58 9.38 5.93 1.84
N ALA A 59 8.59 6.61 1.00
CA ALA A 59 8.56 8.05 0.82
C ALA A 59 7.22 8.52 0.22
N VAL A 60 6.83 9.76 0.53
CA VAL A 60 5.78 10.50 -0.17
C VAL A 60 6.39 11.80 -0.66
N CYS A 61 6.39 12.07 -1.97
CA CYS A 61 7.08 13.23 -2.54
C CYS A 61 6.34 13.87 -3.71
N GLN A 62 6.70 15.11 -4.03
CA GLN A 62 6.30 15.73 -5.29
C GLN A 62 7.09 15.15 -6.46
N VAL A 63 6.60 15.35 -7.70
CA VAL A 63 7.28 14.86 -8.91
C VAL A 63 8.66 15.49 -9.07
N GLU A 64 8.82 16.76 -8.67
CA GLU A 64 10.07 17.51 -8.76
C GLU A 64 11.18 16.95 -7.86
N GLU A 65 10.82 16.21 -6.80
CA GLU A 65 11.74 15.62 -5.83
C GLU A 65 12.08 14.16 -6.16
N LEU A 66 11.41 13.59 -7.17
CA LEU A 66 11.36 12.15 -7.39
C LEU A 66 12.74 11.54 -7.69
N GLU A 67 13.59 12.23 -8.45
CA GLU A 67 14.94 11.75 -8.77
C GLU A 67 15.77 11.49 -7.51
N GLN A 68 15.80 12.46 -6.59
CA GLN A 68 16.53 12.34 -5.33
C GLN A 68 15.91 11.26 -4.41
N VAL A 69 14.58 11.17 -4.40
CA VAL A 69 13.86 10.19 -3.58
C VAL A 69 14.08 8.75 -4.07
N ILE A 70 14.09 8.53 -5.40
CA ILE A 70 14.38 7.22 -5.99
C ILE A 70 15.75 6.72 -5.52
N GLU A 71 16.79 7.54 -5.63
CA GLU A 71 18.13 7.15 -5.18
C GLU A 71 18.15 6.79 -3.69
N SER A 72 17.51 7.63 -2.85
CA SER A 72 17.45 7.37 -1.41
C SER A 72 16.71 6.07 -1.08
N VAL A 73 15.67 5.71 -1.84
CA VAL A 73 14.86 4.52 -1.57
C VAL A 73 15.52 3.25 -2.10
N ILE A 74 16.12 3.29 -3.30
CA ILE A 74 16.86 2.15 -3.87
C ILE A 74 18.02 1.76 -2.94
N ASN A 75 18.71 2.73 -2.34
CA ASN A 75 19.81 2.47 -1.41
C ASN A 75 19.38 1.73 -0.12
N LYS A 76 18.08 1.66 0.20
CA LYS A 76 17.56 0.86 1.32
C LYS A 76 17.53 -0.65 1.00
N GLY A 77 17.61 -1.03 -0.27
CA GLY A 77 17.45 -2.41 -0.73
C GLY A 77 16.04 -2.96 -0.46
N ASP A 78 15.91 -4.28 -0.52
CA ASP A 78 14.62 -4.96 -0.33
C ASP A 78 14.12 -4.89 1.12
N LEU A 79 12.83 -5.21 1.32
CA LEU A 79 12.28 -5.35 2.66
C LEU A 79 12.86 -6.56 3.35
N SER A 80 13.31 -6.35 4.58
CA SER A 80 13.66 -7.44 5.48
C SER A 80 12.41 -8.23 5.89
N LEU A 81 12.62 -9.49 6.29
CA LEU A 81 11.54 -10.33 6.86
C LEU A 81 10.91 -9.70 8.10
N SER A 82 11.67 -8.95 8.90
CA SER A 82 11.15 -8.23 10.06
C SER A 82 10.22 -7.08 9.67
N GLU A 83 10.56 -6.32 8.64
CA GLU A 83 9.68 -5.25 8.12
C GLU A 83 8.37 -5.85 7.61
N LEU A 84 8.44 -6.93 6.82
CA LEU A 84 7.25 -7.63 6.32
C LEU A 84 6.39 -8.19 7.46
N ARG A 85 7.00 -8.74 8.51
CA ARG A 85 6.25 -9.24 9.67
C ARG A 85 5.54 -8.13 10.41
N HIS A 86 6.24 -7.02 10.65
CA HIS A 86 5.66 -5.84 11.32
C HIS A 86 4.48 -5.28 10.53
N MET A 87 4.60 -5.20 9.21
CA MET A 87 3.51 -4.78 8.34
C MET A 87 2.28 -5.71 8.45
N ARG A 88 2.50 -7.04 8.37
CA ARG A 88 1.40 -8.01 8.53
C ARG A 88 0.72 -7.88 9.89
N GLU A 89 1.51 -7.73 10.96
CA GLU A 89 0.98 -7.51 12.31
C GLU A 89 0.11 -6.24 12.37
N LYS A 90 0.58 -5.11 11.83
CA LYS A 90 -0.17 -3.83 11.83
C LYS A 90 -1.48 -3.90 11.03
N VAL A 91 -1.46 -4.55 9.86
CA VAL A 91 -2.65 -4.76 9.03
C VAL A 91 -3.64 -5.72 9.71
N LEU A 92 -3.18 -6.85 10.24
CA LEU A 92 -4.04 -7.88 10.84
C LEU A 92 -4.56 -7.49 12.24
N SER A 93 -3.87 -6.61 12.96
CA SER A 93 -4.26 -6.15 14.30
C SER A 93 -5.22 -4.96 14.29
N SER A 94 -5.58 -4.44 13.11
CA SER A 94 -6.52 -3.33 12.95
C SER A 94 -7.84 -3.80 12.33
N PRO A 95 -8.71 -4.50 13.07
CA PRO A 95 -10.11 -4.54 12.68
C PRO A 95 -10.64 -3.11 12.83
N ASP A 96 -10.88 -2.44 11.70
CA ASP A 96 -11.45 -1.09 11.72
C ASP A 96 -12.90 -1.22 12.24
N ALA A 97 -13.33 -0.34 13.14
CA ALA A 97 -14.69 -0.38 13.69
C ALA A 97 -15.77 -0.30 12.57
N ALA A 98 -15.38 0.28 11.43
CA ALA A 98 -16.17 0.30 10.20
C ALA A 98 -16.37 -1.10 9.58
N ASP A 99 -15.35 -1.96 9.60
CA ASP A 99 -15.44 -3.32 9.05
C ASP A 99 -16.33 -4.20 9.92
N GLU A 100 -16.26 -4.06 11.24
CA GLU A 100 -17.16 -4.76 12.17
C GLU A 100 -18.61 -4.29 11.99
N ALA A 101 -18.83 -2.98 11.88
CA ALA A 101 -20.15 -2.42 11.62
C ALA A 101 -20.71 -2.88 10.26
N ALA A 102 -19.88 -2.92 9.22
CA ALA A 102 -20.25 -3.40 7.89
C ALA A 102 -20.60 -4.90 7.92
N ALA A 103 -19.75 -5.73 8.54
CA ALA A 103 -19.97 -7.16 8.69
C ALA A 103 -21.27 -7.46 9.47
N SER A 104 -21.48 -6.75 10.57
CA SER A 104 -22.71 -6.85 11.37
C SER A 104 -23.95 -6.50 10.53
N LYS A 105 -23.88 -5.40 9.76
CA LYS A 105 -25.00 -4.97 8.92
C LYS A 105 -25.32 -5.94 7.78
N ILE A 106 -24.29 -6.50 7.15
CA ILE A 106 -24.44 -7.54 6.13
C ILE A 106 -25.11 -8.78 6.74
N ASN A 107 -24.68 -9.18 7.93
CA ASN A 107 -25.28 -10.32 8.62
C ASN A 107 -26.78 -10.10 8.93
N GLU A 108 -27.18 -8.89 9.36
CA GLU A 108 -28.59 -8.54 9.53
C GLU A 108 -29.41 -8.66 8.23
N ILE A 109 -28.82 -8.29 7.08
CA ILE A 109 -29.47 -8.40 5.77
C ILE A 109 -29.66 -9.87 5.40
N CYS A 110 -28.61 -10.69 5.55
CA CYS A 110 -28.64 -12.11 5.24
C CYS A 110 -29.63 -12.92 6.11
N LEU A 111 -29.89 -12.48 7.34
CA LEU A 111 -30.84 -13.13 8.25
C LEU A 111 -32.30 -12.69 8.03
N ARG A 112 -32.54 -11.66 7.22
CA ARG A 112 -33.88 -11.14 6.89
C ARG A 112 -34.42 -11.63 5.54
N GLY A 113 -33.59 -12.28 4.73
CA GLY A 113 -33.97 -12.95 3.48
C GLY A 113 -34.26 -14.42 3.71
#